data_AF-A0A8J6PCK3-F1
#
_entry.id   AF-A0A8J6PCK3-F1
#
_cell.length_a   1.000
_cell.length_b   1.000
_cell.length_c   1.000
_cell.angle_alpha   90.00
_cell.angle_beta   90.00
_cell.angle_gamma   90.00
#
_symmetry.space_group_name_H-M   'P 1'
#
loop_
_entity.id
_entity.type
_entity.pdbx_description
1 polymer ?
#
loop_
_entity_poly.entity_id
_entity_poly.type
_entity_poly.pdbx_seq_one_letter_code
_entity_poly.pdbx_strand_id
1 'polypeptide(L)'
;MSARLPDFPWDTIAAAKATAAGHPGGIVDLSVGTPVDPVAPVIREALSAAADSPGYPQTAGTPALRHAASAALFRRYGIGGIADDAVLPVIGTKELIASLPHLLGLGAADLVVIPELAYPTYEVGALLVG
;
A
#
# COMPACT_ATOMS: atom_id res chain seq x y z
N MET A 1 10.17 21.05 1.98
CA MET A 1 9.33 19.92 2.44
C MET A 1 10.00 18.57 2.20
N SER A 2 10.45 18.28 0.98
CA SER A 2 11.13 17.00 0.64
C SER A 2 12.36 16.68 1.50
N ALA A 3 13.22 17.66 1.80
CA ALA A 3 14.44 17.47 2.61
C ALA A 3 14.22 17.01 4.08
N ARG A 4 12.96 16.94 4.54
CA ARG A 4 12.61 16.43 5.88
C ARG A 4 12.15 14.98 5.85
N LEU A 5 11.91 14.41 4.67
CA LEU A 5 11.41 13.06 4.51
C LEU A 5 12.58 12.08 4.40
N PRO A 6 12.43 10.84 4.89
CA PRO A 6 13.49 9.83 4.79
C PRO A 6 13.76 9.47 3.33
N ASP A 7 15.02 9.15 3.04
CA ASP A 7 15.39 8.46 1.81
C ASP A 7 14.82 7.04 1.80
N PHE A 8 14.51 6.52 0.62
CA PHE A 8 14.03 5.15 0.54
C PHE A 8 15.20 4.14 0.49
N PRO A 9 15.06 2.95 1.09
CA PRO A 9 16.14 1.95 1.16
C PRO A 9 16.72 1.51 -0.19
N TRP A 10 15.96 1.60 -1.27
CA TRP A 10 16.48 1.26 -2.61
C TRP A 10 17.43 2.33 -3.16
N ASP A 11 17.31 3.58 -2.71
CA ASP A 11 18.21 4.66 -3.12
C ASP A 11 19.60 4.47 -2.49
N THR A 12 19.66 3.94 -1.25
CA THR A 12 20.92 3.74 -0.51
C THR A 12 21.81 2.64 -1.10
N ILE A 13 21.27 1.77 -1.94
CA ILE A 13 21.99 0.63 -2.55
C ILE A 13 22.29 0.85 -4.04
N ALA A 14 22.05 2.05 -4.59
CA ALA A 14 22.27 2.37 -6.00
C ALA A 14 23.70 2.06 -6.48
N ALA A 15 24.71 2.39 -5.67
CA ALA A 15 26.11 2.11 -6.00
C ALA A 15 26.40 0.60 -6.07
N ALA A 16 25.91 -0.18 -5.09
CA ALA A 16 26.06 -1.63 -5.09
C ALA A 16 25.35 -2.29 -6.29
N LYS A 17 24.15 -1.80 -6.63
CA LYS A 17 23.41 -2.23 -7.82
C LYS A 17 24.19 -1.94 -9.11
N ALA A 18 24.82 -0.76 -9.22
CA ALA A 18 25.65 -0.41 -10.38
C ALA A 18 26.88 -1.33 -10.52
N THR A 19 27.55 -1.65 -9.41
CA THR A 19 28.66 -2.62 -9.41
C THR A 19 28.20 -4.00 -9.86
N ALA A 20 27.10 -4.51 -9.30
CA ALA A 20 26.58 -5.84 -9.63
C ALA A 20 26.08 -5.92 -11.09
N ALA A 21 25.51 -4.84 -11.63
CA ALA A 21 25.10 -4.77 -13.03
C ALA A 21 26.26 -4.85 -14.02
N GLY A 22 27.49 -4.52 -13.60
CA GLY A 22 28.70 -4.67 -14.42
C GLY A 22 29.20 -6.12 -14.57
N HIS A 23 28.59 -7.08 -13.89
CA HIS A 23 28.96 -8.48 -14.01
C HIS A 23 28.58 -9.04 -15.40
N PRO A 24 29.44 -9.84 -16.08
CA PRO A 24 29.15 -10.33 -17.44
C PRO A 24 27.85 -11.13 -17.58
N GLY A 25 27.41 -11.82 -16.53
CA GLY A 25 26.16 -12.58 -16.49
C GLY A 25 24.91 -11.76 -16.12
N GLY A 26 25.06 -10.45 -15.90
CA GLY A 26 24.00 -9.59 -15.37
C GLY A 26 23.79 -9.73 -13.86
N ILE A 27 22.86 -8.93 -13.34
CA ILE A 27 22.49 -8.88 -11.93
C ILE A 27 21.29 -9.79 -11.63
N VAL A 28 21.32 -10.48 -10.49
CA VAL A 28 20.11 -11.03 -9.85
C VAL A 28 19.57 -9.98 -8.89
N ASP A 29 18.58 -9.21 -9.33
CA ASP A 29 18.09 -8.08 -8.56
C ASP A 29 17.01 -8.49 -7.54
N LEU A 30 17.39 -8.52 -6.26
CA LEU A 30 16.52 -8.80 -5.12
C LEU A 30 16.31 -7.56 -4.23
N SER A 31 16.55 -6.36 -4.78
CA SER A 31 16.53 -5.11 -4.02
C SER A 31 15.13 -4.58 -3.72
N VAL A 32 14.14 -4.96 -4.52
CA VAL A 32 12.76 -4.44 -4.42
C VAL A 32 11.78 -5.61 -4.32
N GLY A 33 10.95 -5.59 -3.28
CA GLY A 33 9.91 -6.59 -3.02
C GLY A 33 8.68 -6.46 -3.92
N THR A 34 8.86 -6.33 -5.22
CA THR A 34 7.76 -6.28 -6.20
C THR A 34 7.54 -7.68 -6.78
N PRO A 35 6.33 -8.25 -6.68
CA PRO A 35 6.02 -9.52 -7.35
C PRO A 35 6.23 -9.41 -8.86
N VAL A 36 6.80 -10.45 -9.47
CA VAL A 36 7.05 -10.52 -10.92
C VAL A 36 6.07 -11.43 -11.66
N ASP A 37 5.27 -12.20 -10.92
CA ASP A 37 4.30 -13.11 -11.51
C ASP A 37 3.17 -12.34 -12.23
N PRO A 38 2.65 -12.87 -13.35
CA PRO A 38 1.49 -12.29 -14.00
C PRO A 38 0.28 -12.23 -13.07
N VAL A 39 -0.49 -11.15 -13.18
CA VAL A 39 -1.80 -11.04 -12.51
C VAL A 39 -2.72 -12.16 -12.99
N ALA A 40 -3.40 -12.84 -12.05
CA ALA A 40 -4.28 -13.96 -12.34
C ALA A 40 -5.35 -13.61 -13.41
N PRO A 41 -5.64 -14.50 -14.38
CA PRO A 41 -6.56 -14.23 -15.47
C PRO A 41 -7.94 -13.71 -15.04
N VAL A 42 -8.53 -14.32 -14.01
CA VAL A 42 -9.85 -13.93 -13.48
C VAL A 42 -9.93 -12.45 -13.06
N ILE A 43 -8.82 -11.88 -12.56
CA ILE A 43 -8.77 -10.45 -12.17
C ILE A 43 -8.71 -9.57 -13.41
N ARG A 44 -7.86 -9.95 -14.38
CA ARG A 44 -7.69 -9.21 -15.64
C ARG A 44 -8.98 -9.20 -16.46
N GLU A 45 -9.66 -10.34 -16.53
CA GLU A 45 -10.94 -10.51 -17.21
C GLU A 45 -12.05 -9.68 -16.57
N ALA A 46 -12.18 -9.74 -15.23
CA ALA A 46 -13.17 -8.94 -14.50
C ALA A 46 -12.96 -7.44 -14.69
N LEU A 47 -11.71 -6.96 -14.63
CA LEU A 47 -11.38 -5.56 -14.90
C LEU A 47 -11.75 -5.17 -16.33
N SER A 48 -11.39 -5.99 -17.33
CA SER A 48 -11.71 -5.72 -18.72
C SER A 48 -13.22 -5.67 -18.97
N ALA A 49 -13.99 -6.58 -18.34
CA ALA A 49 -15.45 -6.62 -18.47
C ALA A 49 -16.13 -5.42 -17.81
N ALA A 50 -15.54 -4.86 -16.75
CA ALA A 50 -16.07 -3.71 -16.02
C ALA A 50 -15.53 -2.36 -16.51
N ALA A 51 -14.74 -2.32 -17.58
CA ALA A 51 -14.04 -1.10 -18.02
C ALA A 51 -14.99 0.04 -18.41
N ASP A 52 -16.19 -0.27 -18.91
CA ASP A 52 -17.24 0.70 -19.19
C ASP A 52 -18.13 0.93 -17.96
N SER A 53 -17.59 1.66 -16.99
CA SER A 53 -18.28 2.00 -15.73
C SER A 53 -18.35 3.51 -15.54
N PRO A 54 -19.19 4.23 -16.31
CA PRO A 54 -19.32 5.67 -16.16
C PRO A 54 -19.95 6.05 -14.83
N GLY A 55 -19.47 7.16 -14.24
CA GLY A 55 -19.99 7.71 -12.99
C GLY A 55 -18.92 7.92 -11.94
N TYR A 56 -19.27 8.68 -10.90
CA TYR A 56 -18.37 8.95 -9.78
C TYR A 56 -18.52 7.85 -8.71
N PRO A 57 -17.47 7.06 -8.42
CA PRO A 57 -17.57 5.98 -7.43
C PRO A 57 -17.76 6.57 -6.02
N GLN A 58 -18.57 5.89 -5.22
CA GLN A 58 -18.73 6.25 -3.81
C GLN A 58 -17.49 5.86 -3.01
N THR A 59 -17.05 6.72 -2.10
CA THR A 59 -15.90 6.46 -1.22
C THR A 59 -16.06 5.18 -0.40
N ALA A 60 -17.29 4.87 0.05
CA ALA A 60 -17.60 3.65 0.78
C ALA A 60 -17.46 2.36 -0.08
N GLY A 61 -17.35 2.49 -1.40
CA GLY A 61 -17.39 1.38 -2.34
C GLY A 61 -18.76 0.69 -2.42
N THR A 62 -18.83 -0.37 -3.22
CA THR A 62 -20.08 -1.12 -3.40
C THR A 62 -20.32 -2.06 -2.20
N PRO A 63 -21.57 -2.37 -1.84
CA PRO A 63 -21.88 -3.41 -0.85
C PRO A 63 -21.24 -4.76 -1.20
N ALA A 64 -21.23 -5.12 -2.49
CA ALA A 64 -20.62 -6.36 -2.97
C ALA A 64 -19.11 -6.44 -2.67
N LEU A 65 -18.37 -5.33 -2.87
CA LEU A 65 -16.93 -5.26 -2.56
C LEU A 65 -16.68 -5.41 -1.06
N ARG A 66 -17.44 -4.70 -0.22
CA ARG A 66 -17.30 -4.77 1.24
C ARG A 66 -17.60 -6.16 1.78
N HIS A 67 -18.67 -6.79 1.29
CA HIS A 67 -19.01 -8.17 1.65
C HIS A 67 -17.92 -9.17 1.21
N ALA A 68 -17.38 -9.01 0.00
CA ALA A 68 -16.30 -9.87 -0.49
C ALA A 68 -15.03 -9.77 0.38
N ALA A 69 -14.69 -8.57 0.86
CA ALA A 69 -13.57 -8.35 1.77
C ALA A 69 -13.78 -9.04 3.14
N SER A 70 -14.95 -8.83 3.77
CA SER A 70 -15.30 -9.51 5.03
C SER A 70 -15.30 -11.04 4.89
N ALA A 71 -15.86 -11.56 3.79
CA ALA A 71 -15.86 -12.98 3.50
C ALA A 71 -14.44 -13.53 3.28
N ALA A 72 -13.54 -12.76 2.67
CA ALA A 72 -12.13 -13.15 2.52
C ALA A 72 -11.40 -13.23 3.87
N LEU A 73 -11.64 -12.27 4.77
CA LEU A 73 -11.10 -12.30 6.14
C LEU A 73 -11.59 -13.52 6.92
N PHE A 74 -12.87 -13.86 6.82
CA PHE A 74 -13.40 -15.07 7.44
C PHE A 74 -12.76 -16.34 6.89
N ARG A 75 -12.70 -16.51 5.56
CA ARG A 75 -12.08 -17.71 4.95
C ARG A 75 -10.61 -17.87 5.31
N ARG A 76 -9.87 -16.77 5.36
CA ARG A 76 -8.40 -16.80 5.53
C ARG A 76 -7.97 -16.85 7.00
N TYR A 77 -8.70 -16.18 7.88
CA TYR A 77 -8.31 -15.93 9.27
C TYR A 77 -9.39 -16.27 10.30
N GLY A 78 -10.59 -16.67 9.89
CA GLY A 78 -11.70 -16.94 10.80
C GLY A 78 -12.35 -15.70 11.43
N ILE A 79 -12.01 -14.50 10.96
CA ILE A 79 -12.54 -13.24 11.50
C ILE A 79 -13.94 -13.01 10.92
N GLY A 80 -14.96 -13.09 11.79
CA GLY A 80 -16.37 -12.84 11.46
C GLY A 80 -16.95 -11.64 12.21
N GLY A 81 -18.23 -11.35 11.99
CA GLY A 81 -18.95 -10.28 12.70
C GLY A 81 -18.54 -8.86 12.31
N ILE A 82 -17.86 -8.69 11.17
CA ILE A 82 -17.48 -7.38 10.64
C ILE A 82 -18.72 -6.72 10.05
N ALA A 83 -19.12 -5.58 10.63
CA ALA A 83 -20.22 -4.77 10.09
C ALA A 83 -19.83 -4.17 8.73
N ASP A 84 -20.81 -3.98 7.85
CA ASP A 84 -20.57 -3.47 6.50
C ASP A 84 -19.93 -2.07 6.51
N ASP A 85 -20.24 -1.23 7.49
CA ASP A 85 -19.66 0.11 7.68
C ASP A 85 -18.26 0.11 8.32
N ALA A 86 -17.80 -1.05 8.81
CA ALA A 86 -16.44 -1.25 9.29
C ALA A 86 -15.45 -1.64 8.17
N VAL A 87 -15.89 -1.63 6.90
CA VAL A 87 -15.07 -1.94 5.72
C VAL A 87 -15.02 -0.73 4.80
N LEU A 88 -13.80 -0.24 4.55
CA LEU A 88 -13.53 0.83 3.60
C LEU A 88 -12.53 0.35 2.53
N PRO A 89 -12.88 0.32 1.24
CA PRO A 89 -11.91 0.10 0.19
C PRO A 89 -11.00 1.32 0.03
N VAL A 90 -9.72 1.07 -0.28
CA VAL A 90 -8.72 2.12 -0.47
C VAL A 90 -7.94 1.92 -1.75
N ILE A 91 -7.39 3.01 -2.30
CA ILE A 91 -6.57 3.00 -3.52
C ILE A 91 -5.15 2.55 -3.16
N GLY A 92 -5.03 1.27 -2.79
CA GLY A 92 -3.81 0.71 -2.24
C GLY A 92 -3.54 1.17 -0.80
N THR A 93 -2.86 0.32 -0.03
CA THR A 93 -2.61 0.58 1.39
C THR A 93 -1.59 1.70 1.62
N LYS A 94 -0.67 1.95 0.68
CA LYS A 94 0.35 3.00 0.80
C LYS A 94 -0.27 4.39 0.96
N GLU A 95 -1.31 4.70 0.20
CA GLU A 95 -2.01 5.99 0.27
C GLU A 95 -2.72 6.17 1.62
N LEU A 96 -3.44 5.13 2.07
CA LEU A 96 -4.09 5.12 3.38
C LEU A 96 -3.05 5.33 4.48
N ILE A 97 -1.97 4.56 4.48
CA ILE A 97 -0.93 4.62 5.50
C ILE A 97 -0.27 6.01 5.55
N ALA A 98 0.04 6.61 4.40
CA ALA A 98 0.65 7.93 4.34
C ALA A 98 -0.28 9.05 4.86
N SER A 99 -1.59 8.90 4.66
CA SER A 99 -2.60 9.89 5.05
C SER A 99 -3.22 9.63 6.43
N LEU A 100 -3.02 8.45 7.01
CA LEU A 100 -3.70 8.03 8.24
C LEU A 100 -3.50 9.00 9.41
N PRO A 101 -2.29 9.54 9.70
CA PRO A 101 -2.12 10.52 10.77
C PRO A 101 -3.00 11.76 10.58
N HIS A 102 -3.11 12.26 9.34
CA HIS A 102 -3.97 13.39 9.01
C HIS A 102 -5.45 13.05 9.16
N LEU A 103 -5.87 11.87 8.68
CA LEU A 103 -7.26 11.40 8.79
C LEU A 103 -7.71 11.20 10.24
N LEU A 104 -6.77 10.90 11.13
CA LEU A 104 -7.00 10.79 12.58
C LEU A 104 -6.92 12.15 13.30
N GLY A 105 -6.60 13.23 12.60
CA GLY A 105 -6.53 14.58 13.15
C GLY A 105 -5.28 14.84 14.01
N LEU A 106 -4.21 14.05 13.82
CA LEU A 106 -2.96 14.26 14.52
C LEU A 106 -2.24 15.53 14.06
N GLY A 107 -1.43 16.11 14.93
CA GLY A 107 -0.56 17.25 14.62
C GLY A 107 0.74 17.24 15.41
N ALA A 108 1.48 18.36 15.37
CA ALA A 108 2.80 18.51 15.96
C ALA A 108 2.91 18.26 17.48
N ALA A 109 1.78 18.21 18.20
CA ALA A 109 1.73 17.91 19.62
C ALA A 109 1.55 16.42 19.93
N ASP A 110 1.22 15.61 18.92
CA ASP A 110 0.90 14.20 19.07
C ASP A 110 2.14 13.32 18.87
N LEU A 111 2.16 12.18 19.56
CA LEU A 111 3.23 11.19 19.44
C LEU A 111 2.78 10.04 18.53
N VAL A 112 3.52 9.83 17.43
CA VAL A 112 3.38 8.65 16.56
C VAL A 112 4.55 7.71 16.80
N VAL A 113 4.25 6.46 17.18
CA VAL A 113 5.28 5.42 17.39
C VAL A 113 5.31 4.49 16.19
N ILE A 114 6.51 4.28 15.64
CA ILE A 114 6.78 3.32 14.57
C ILE A 114 7.90 2.36 14.99
N PRO A 115 7.97 1.13 14.45
CA PRO A 115 9.11 0.25 14.69
C PRO A 115 10.42 0.88 14.18
N GLU A 116 11.54 0.55 14.83
CA GLU A 116 12.88 0.99 14.41
C GLU A 116 13.21 0.53 12.98
N LEU A 117 12.81 -0.69 12.63
CA LEU A 117 12.91 -1.25 11.28
C LEU A 117 11.52 -1.31 10.66
N ALA A 118 11.21 -0.33 9.83
CA ALA A 118 9.86 -0.14 9.31
C ALA A 118 9.85 0.27 7.83
N TYR A 119 8.65 0.18 7.25
CA TYR A 119 8.40 0.75 5.93
C TYR A 119 8.46 2.30 6.02
N PRO A 120 9.27 2.99 5.18
CA PRO A 120 9.52 4.43 5.32
C PRO A 120 8.27 5.31 5.30
N THR A 121 7.20 4.83 4.66
CA THR A 121 5.95 5.60 4.56
C THR A 121 5.30 5.84 5.92
N TYR A 122 5.61 5.04 6.95
CA TYR A 122 5.09 5.27 8.31
C TYR A 122 5.64 6.58 8.88
N GLU A 123 6.95 6.79 8.77
CA GLU A 123 7.62 8.02 9.20
C GLU A 123 7.16 9.22 8.35
N VAL A 124 7.04 9.03 7.02
CA VAL A 124 6.52 10.07 6.12
C VAL A 124 5.14 10.55 6.56
N GLY A 125 4.22 9.64 6.90
CA GLY A 125 2.88 10.02 7.35
C GLY A 125 2.90 10.86 8.62
N ALA A 126 3.77 10.53 9.58
CA ALA A 126 3.93 11.30 10.82
C ALA A 126 4.51 12.70 10.54
N LEU A 127 5.58 12.79 9.76
CA LEU A 127 6.24 14.06 9.45
C LEU A 127 5.37 15.03 8.64
N LEU A 128 4.36 14.53 7.92
CA LEU A 128 3.42 15.36 7.15
C LEU A 128 2.46 16.15 8.04
N VAL A 129 2.19 15.69 9.27
CA VAL A 129 1.27 16.37 10.20
C VAL A 129 1.97 17.32 11.20
N GLY A 130 3.30 17.40 11.13
CA GLY A 130 4.13 18.32 11.92
C GLY A 130 4.76 17.67 13.13
#